data_AF-A0A1B6GMD9-F1
#
_entry.id   AF-A0A1B6GMD9-F1
#
_cell.length_a   1.000
_cell.length_b   1.000
_cell.length_c   1.000
_cell.angle_alpha   90.00
_cell.angle_beta   90.00
_cell.angle_gamma   90.00
#
_symmetry.space_group_name_H-M   'P 1'
#
loop_
_entity.id
_entity.type
_entity.pdbx_description
1 polymer ?
#
loop_
_entity_poly.entity_id
_entity_poly.type
_entity_poly.pdbx_seq_one_letter_code
_entity_poly.pdbx_strand_id
1 'polypeptide(L)'
;LLLRASSAAQPNWMYLGLVGVGPPMQQHPSAGTDLEDPELAEARAVCGALPGLVAQQIEVCMAHPGTIRSVSDGARRGIEECQFQFRNERWNCTTSVDEQSVFGYILERGSTETAFIYAVTSAGVVHAVTQACSSGNLTECSCDAGKQGQATPEGWKWGGCSDNLQYGVNFARKFVDAPERIKSTGLTVKNKKSWSVRVRMNLHNNEAGRQVVASLMRMQCRCHGVSGSCELKTCWKTMPSFSEVGDILKRKYRQAVQVSRGVITGSVKTKGKKRLRRKSKQSRRLPVAKGDL
;
A
#
# COMPACT_ATOMS: atom_id res chain seq x y z
N LEU A 1 30.10 -19.32 27.34
CA LEU A 1 29.60 -18.85 26.01
C LEU A 1 28.29 -19.56 25.73
N LEU A 2 27.16 -18.97 26.13
CA LEU A 2 25.84 -19.50 25.78
C LEU A 2 25.52 -19.01 24.36
N LEU A 3 25.68 -19.90 23.39
CA LEU A 3 25.17 -19.72 22.04
C LEU A 3 23.65 -19.59 22.15
N ARG A 4 23.13 -18.36 22.00
CA ARG A 4 21.71 -18.17 21.72
C ARG A 4 21.45 -18.85 20.38
N ALA A 5 20.68 -19.93 20.39
CA ALA A 5 20.03 -20.42 19.19
C ALA A 5 19.24 -19.25 18.60
N SER A 6 19.73 -18.69 17.50
CA SER A 6 18.97 -17.71 16.73
C SER A 6 17.84 -18.51 16.08
N SER A 7 16.64 -18.37 16.63
CA SER A 7 15.42 -18.76 15.93
C SER A 7 15.44 -18.02 14.60
N ALA A 8 15.71 -18.72 13.49
CA ALA A 8 15.66 -18.15 12.16
C ALA A 8 14.33 -17.39 12.02
N ALA A 9 14.41 -16.08 11.79
CA ALA A 9 13.22 -15.26 11.64
C ALA A 9 12.47 -15.78 10.41
N GLN A 10 11.19 -16.13 10.57
CA GLN A 10 10.43 -16.59 9.42
C GLN A 10 10.33 -15.46 8.39
N PRO A 11 10.52 -15.75 7.10
CA PRO A 11 10.39 -14.76 6.06
C PRO A 11 9.00 -14.14 6.07
N ASN A 12 8.91 -12.89 5.64
CA ASN A 12 7.62 -12.24 5.38
C ASN A 12 7.44 -12.07 3.87
N TRP A 13 6.21 -11.79 3.43
CA TRP A 13 5.88 -11.66 2.01
C TRP A 13 6.72 -10.62 1.24
N MET A 14 7.30 -9.62 1.90
CA MET A 14 8.17 -8.62 1.22
C MET A 14 9.45 -9.28 0.70
N TYR A 15 9.84 -10.45 1.24
CA TYR A 15 11.00 -11.23 0.81
C TYR A 15 10.92 -11.62 -0.67
N LEU A 16 9.71 -11.78 -1.20
CA LEU A 16 9.47 -11.98 -2.63
C LEU A 16 10.11 -10.87 -3.47
N GLY A 17 10.16 -9.63 -2.98
CA GLY A 17 10.81 -8.53 -3.68
C GLY A 17 12.33 -8.66 -3.82
N LEU A 18 12.99 -9.53 -3.04
CA LEU A 18 14.43 -9.79 -3.12
C LEU A 18 14.75 -11.01 -3.97
N VAL A 19 13.99 -12.10 -3.81
CA VAL A 19 14.26 -13.38 -4.49
C VAL A 19 13.48 -13.57 -5.78
N GLY A 20 12.45 -12.75 -6.01
CA GLY A 20 11.53 -12.93 -7.12
C GLY A 20 10.57 -14.10 -6.92
N VAL A 21 9.71 -14.32 -7.92
CA VAL A 21 8.91 -15.54 -8.06
C VAL A 21 9.49 -16.28 -9.26
N GLY A 22 10.31 -17.30 -8.99
CA GLY A 22 10.82 -18.17 -10.04
C GLY A 22 9.70 -19.03 -10.65
N PRO A 23 9.86 -19.53 -11.89
CA PRO A 23 9.04 -20.64 -12.34
C PRO A 23 9.26 -21.82 -11.38
N PRO A 24 8.22 -22.65 -11.12
CA PRO A 24 8.42 -23.84 -10.30
C PRO A 24 9.52 -24.69 -10.96
N MET A 25 10.41 -25.26 -10.15
CA MET A 25 11.32 -26.28 -10.66
C MET A 25 10.47 -27.33 -11.36
N GLN A 26 10.72 -27.58 -12.65
CA GLN A 26 10.04 -28.60 -13.42
C GLN A 26 10.22 -29.95 -12.73
N GLN A 27 9.26 -30.33 -11.89
CA GLN A 27 9.08 -31.70 -11.51
C GLN A 27 8.24 -32.32 -12.62
N HIS A 28 8.80 -33.34 -13.27
CA HIS A 28 8.06 -34.16 -14.23
C HIS A 28 6.73 -34.59 -13.59
N PRO A 29 5.59 -34.46 -14.29
CA PRO A 29 4.32 -34.87 -13.72
C PRO A 29 4.37 -36.38 -13.44
N SER A 30 4.26 -36.75 -12.16
CA SER A 30 3.85 -38.09 -11.78
C SER A 30 2.44 -38.31 -12.32
N ALA A 31 2.28 -39.31 -13.17
CA ALA A 31 1.01 -39.70 -13.77
C ALA A 31 -0.05 -39.94 -12.68
N GLY A 32 -1.15 -39.18 -12.73
CA GLY A 32 -2.33 -39.44 -11.91
C GLY A 32 -3.13 -38.20 -11.53
N THR A 33 -3.99 -37.75 -12.45
CA THR A 33 -5.46 -37.68 -12.38
C THR A 33 -5.89 -36.61 -13.37
N ASP A 34 -6.45 -37.05 -14.49
CA ASP A 34 -7.09 -36.19 -15.48
C ASP A 34 -8.20 -35.39 -14.80
N LEU A 35 -8.18 -34.05 -14.99
CA LEU A 35 -9.27 -33.05 -14.88
C LEU A 35 -8.83 -31.67 -14.34
N GLU A 36 -7.57 -31.46 -13.95
CA GLU A 36 -7.07 -30.14 -13.54
C GLU A 36 -6.37 -29.42 -14.70
N ASP A 37 -6.72 -28.15 -14.93
CA ASP A 37 -6.02 -27.27 -15.87
C ASP A 37 -4.53 -27.21 -15.49
N PRO A 38 -3.59 -27.61 -16.38
CA PRO A 38 -2.16 -27.61 -16.10
C PRO A 38 -1.63 -26.27 -15.59
N GLU A 39 -2.21 -25.16 -16.07
CA GLU A 39 -1.81 -23.80 -15.68
C GLU A 39 -2.24 -23.50 -14.23
N LEU A 40 -3.40 -24.03 -13.83
CA LEU A 40 -3.92 -23.92 -12.46
C LEU A 40 -3.16 -24.82 -11.47
N ALA A 41 -2.73 -25.99 -11.90
CA ALA A 41 -1.89 -26.89 -11.09
C ALA A 41 -0.50 -26.28 -10.84
N GLU A 42 0.12 -25.68 -11.88
CA GLU A 42 1.39 -24.96 -11.76
C GLU A 42 1.27 -23.76 -10.81
N ALA A 43 0.22 -22.96 -10.97
CA ALA A 43 -0.14 -21.87 -10.09
C ALA A 43 -0.23 -22.30 -8.61
N ARG A 44 -0.89 -23.45 -8.34
CA ARG A 44 -1.02 -24.02 -7.00
C ARG A 44 0.33 -24.44 -6.42
N ALA A 45 1.18 -25.06 -7.22
CA ALA A 45 2.54 -25.43 -6.81
C ALA A 45 3.37 -24.20 -6.42
N VAL A 46 3.30 -23.11 -7.20
CA VAL A 46 4.00 -21.85 -6.90
C VAL A 46 3.51 -21.26 -5.58
N CYS A 47 2.21 -21.00 -5.45
CA CYS A 47 1.66 -20.30 -4.28
C CYS A 47 1.90 -21.05 -2.95
N GLY A 48 1.94 -22.39 -2.96
CA GLY A 48 2.21 -23.19 -1.78
C GLY A 48 3.69 -23.25 -1.37
N ALA A 49 4.61 -23.06 -2.32
CA ALA A 49 6.05 -23.14 -2.10
C ALA A 49 6.70 -21.79 -1.72
N LEU A 50 5.98 -20.68 -1.90
CA LEU A 50 6.54 -19.35 -1.68
C LEU A 50 6.78 -19.05 -0.19
N PRO A 51 8.00 -18.64 0.19
CA PRO A 51 8.35 -18.38 1.58
C PRO A 51 7.67 -17.13 2.12
N GLY A 52 7.24 -17.20 3.38
CA GLY A 52 6.77 -16.04 4.15
C GLY A 52 5.36 -15.55 3.83
N LEU A 53 4.60 -16.31 3.05
CA LEU A 53 3.16 -16.12 2.90
C LEU A 53 2.42 -16.73 4.08
N VAL A 54 1.42 -16.00 4.57
CA VAL A 54 0.46 -16.53 5.55
C VAL A 54 -0.71 -17.22 4.84
N ALA A 55 -1.48 -18.06 5.54
CA ALA A 55 -2.58 -18.84 4.94
C ALA A 55 -3.54 -18.00 4.08
N GLN A 56 -3.97 -16.83 4.57
CA GLN A 56 -4.84 -15.93 3.81
C GLN A 56 -4.14 -15.38 2.54
N GLN A 57 -2.83 -15.15 2.56
CA GLN A 57 -2.09 -14.73 1.36
C GLN A 57 -1.96 -15.88 0.35
N ILE A 58 -1.78 -17.11 0.83
CA ILE A 58 -1.78 -18.31 -0.01
C ILE A 58 -3.16 -18.44 -0.69
N GLU A 59 -4.27 -18.31 0.05
CA GLU A 59 -5.62 -18.33 -0.52
C GLU A 59 -5.81 -17.26 -1.61
N VAL A 60 -5.34 -16.03 -1.38
CA VAL A 60 -5.39 -14.95 -2.39
C VAL A 60 -4.54 -15.30 -3.62
N CYS A 61 -3.35 -15.86 -3.42
CA CYS A 61 -2.48 -16.32 -4.50
C CYS A 61 -3.14 -17.44 -5.31
N MET A 62 -3.72 -18.45 -4.65
CA MET A 62 -4.43 -19.55 -5.31
C MET A 62 -5.62 -19.06 -6.13
N ALA A 63 -6.33 -18.03 -5.66
CA ALA A 63 -7.46 -17.44 -6.39
C ALA A 63 -7.02 -16.56 -7.57
N HIS A 64 -5.81 -16.00 -7.52
CA HIS A 64 -5.28 -15.09 -8.53
C HIS A 64 -3.79 -15.34 -8.80
N PRO A 65 -3.43 -16.48 -9.42
CA PRO A 65 -2.03 -16.90 -9.47
C PRO A 65 -1.13 -15.98 -10.30
N GLY A 66 -1.67 -15.38 -11.37
CA GLY A 66 -0.95 -14.42 -12.20
C GLY A 66 -0.48 -13.18 -11.40
N THR A 67 -1.24 -12.76 -10.39
CA THR A 67 -0.90 -11.58 -9.58
C THR A 67 0.35 -11.73 -8.72
N ILE A 68 0.80 -12.94 -8.39
CA ILE A 68 1.89 -13.11 -7.41
C ILE A 68 3.23 -12.55 -7.92
N ARG A 69 3.46 -12.62 -9.24
CA ARG A 69 4.61 -11.97 -9.88
C ARG A 69 4.54 -10.45 -9.74
N SER A 70 3.34 -9.88 -9.90
CA SER A 70 3.10 -8.44 -9.70
C SER A 70 3.26 -8.03 -8.23
N VAL A 71 2.91 -8.89 -7.27
CA VAL A 71 3.19 -8.66 -5.84
C VAL A 71 4.68 -8.59 -5.59
N SER A 72 5.44 -9.54 -6.13
CA SER A 72 6.89 -9.58 -6.03
C SER A 72 7.53 -8.31 -6.61
N ASP A 73 7.11 -7.91 -7.82
CA ASP A 73 7.56 -6.67 -8.44
C ASP A 73 7.18 -5.43 -7.63
N GLY A 74 5.99 -5.40 -7.05
CA GLY A 74 5.53 -4.32 -6.18
C GLY A 74 6.33 -4.23 -4.88
N ALA A 75 6.66 -5.36 -4.27
CA ALA A 75 7.51 -5.43 -3.09
C ALA A 75 8.91 -4.89 -3.41
N ARG A 76 9.52 -5.37 -4.50
CA ARG A 76 10.83 -4.92 -4.99
C ARG A 76 10.85 -3.41 -5.22
N ARG A 77 9.87 -2.90 -5.97
CA ARG A 77 9.73 -1.46 -6.25
C ARG A 77 9.63 -0.63 -4.97
N GLY A 78 8.87 -1.11 -3.97
CA GLY A 78 8.77 -0.47 -2.67
C GLY A 78 10.09 -0.45 -1.88
N ILE A 79 10.84 -1.55 -1.92
CA ILE A 79 12.15 -1.68 -1.26
C ILE A 79 13.17 -0.74 -1.91
N GLU A 80 13.28 -0.76 -3.24
CA GLU A 80 14.22 0.09 -4.00
C GLU A 80 13.93 1.58 -3.78
N GLU A 81 12.65 1.98 -3.81
CA GLU A 81 12.27 3.38 -3.53
C GLU A 81 12.56 3.75 -2.07
N CYS A 82 12.40 2.82 -1.12
CA CYS A 82 12.78 3.06 0.27
C CYS A 82 14.28 3.31 0.42
N GLN A 83 15.11 2.47 -0.19
CA GLN A 83 16.56 2.64 -0.23
C GLN A 83 16.93 3.97 -0.89
N PHE A 84 16.28 4.32 -2.00
CA PHE A 84 16.50 5.60 -2.67
C PHE A 84 16.17 6.78 -1.75
N GLN A 85 14.99 6.81 -1.13
CA GLN A 85 14.53 7.93 -0.30
C GLN A 85 15.36 8.10 1.00
N PHE A 86 16.05 7.05 1.44
CA PHE A 86 16.83 7.05 2.68
C PHE A 86 18.36 6.94 2.45
N ARG A 87 18.84 6.93 1.21
CA ARG A 87 20.27 6.73 0.84
C ARG A 87 21.30 7.60 1.59
N ASN A 88 20.89 8.78 2.05
CA ASN A 88 21.74 9.76 2.74
C ASN A 88 21.40 9.90 4.24
N GLU A 89 20.58 9.00 4.80
CA GLU A 89 20.21 9.00 6.21
C GLU A 89 20.95 7.90 6.97
N ARG A 90 21.04 8.02 8.30
CA ARG A 90 21.73 7.03 9.15
C ARG A 90 21.13 5.64 9.02
N TRP A 91 19.81 5.59 8.88
CA TRP A 91 19.10 4.39 8.45
C TRP A 91 18.75 4.57 6.98
N ASN A 92 19.34 3.75 6.12
CA ASN A 92 19.29 3.88 4.66
C ASN A 92 18.39 2.83 3.99
N CYS A 93 17.50 2.20 4.76
CA CYS A 93 16.59 1.16 4.30
C CYS A 93 17.26 -0.06 3.62
N THR A 94 18.51 -0.35 3.96
CA THR A 94 19.20 -1.57 3.50
C THR A 94 18.47 -2.83 3.98
N THR A 95 18.41 -3.82 3.11
CA THR A 95 17.83 -5.13 3.40
C THR A 95 18.92 -6.11 3.83
N SER A 96 18.57 -7.05 4.70
CA SER A 96 19.48 -8.14 5.11
C SER A 96 18.99 -9.43 4.47
N VAL A 97 19.62 -9.85 3.38
CA VAL A 97 19.26 -11.08 2.65
C VAL A 97 19.49 -12.31 3.53
N ASP A 98 20.54 -12.27 4.36
CA ASP A 98 20.96 -13.38 5.23
C ASP A 98 20.01 -13.64 6.41
N GLU A 99 19.15 -12.67 6.78
CA GLU A 99 18.30 -12.77 7.97
C GLU A 99 16.88 -13.31 7.69
N GLN A 100 16.58 -13.78 6.46
CA GLN A 100 15.27 -14.27 6.00
C GLN A 100 14.10 -13.25 6.11
N SER A 101 14.21 -12.23 6.96
CA SER A 101 13.28 -11.10 7.08
C SER A 101 13.90 -9.85 6.45
N VAL A 102 13.28 -9.35 5.37
CA VAL A 102 13.80 -8.25 4.51
C VAL A 102 14.36 -7.06 5.29
N PHE A 103 13.68 -6.67 6.38
CA PHE A 103 14.02 -5.50 7.18
C PHE A 103 14.34 -5.84 8.65
N GLY A 104 14.44 -7.12 9.01
CA GLY A 104 14.84 -7.53 10.36
C GLY A 104 13.97 -6.97 11.48
N TYR A 105 14.64 -6.65 12.59
CA TYR A 105 14.01 -6.13 13.82
C TYR A 105 13.32 -4.77 13.65
N ILE A 106 13.57 -4.00 12.59
CA ILE A 106 12.95 -2.67 12.43
C ILE A 106 11.43 -2.82 12.35
N LEU A 107 10.94 -3.87 11.67
CA LEU A 107 9.51 -4.15 11.51
C LEU A 107 8.84 -4.45 12.84
N GLU A 108 9.61 -4.90 13.85
CA GLU A 108 9.11 -5.16 15.20
C GLU A 108 8.89 -3.88 16.01
N ARG A 109 9.53 -2.78 15.61
CA ARG A 109 9.45 -1.48 16.27
C ARG A 109 8.32 -0.64 15.69
N GLY A 110 7.61 0.07 16.57
CA GLY A 110 6.66 1.11 16.18
C GLY A 110 7.36 2.43 15.91
N SER A 111 8.22 2.49 14.89
CA SER A 111 8.95 3.70 14.51
C SER A 111 8.40 4.34 13.24
N THR A 112 8.88 5.55 12.95
CA THR A 112 8.56 6.28 11.72
C THR A 112 9.08 5.53 10.49
N GLU A 113 10.23 4.85 10.60
CA GLU A 113 10.85 4.08 9.52
C GLU A 113 9.96 2.89 9.15
N THR A 114 9.47 2.16 10.15
CA THR A 114 8.49 1.09 9.96
C THR A 114 7.22 1.62 9.31
N ALA A 115 6.73 2.78 9.75
CA ALA A 115 5.56 3.39 9.13
C ALA A 115 5.76 3.69 7.64
N PHE A 116 6.95 4.18 7.27
CA PHE A 116 7.30 4.40 5.87
C PHE A 116 7.38 3.10 5.07
N ILE A 117 8.03 2.06 5.61
CA ILE A 117 8.14 0.74 4.95
C ILE A 117 6.76 0.20 4.59
N TYR A 118 5.85 0.12 5.56
CA TYR A 118 4.49 -0.39 5.32
C TYR A 118 3.77 0.43 4.23
N ALA A 119 3.88 1.75 4.27
CA ALA A 119 3.26 2.63 3.28
C ALA A 119 3.84 2.44 1.87
N VAL A 120 5.17 2.46 1.72
CA VAL A 120 5.82 2.36 0.40
C VAL A 120 5.69 0.97 -0.21
N THR A 121 5.75 -0.10 0.58
CA THR A 121 5.55 -1.46 0.06
C THR A 121 4.10 -1.73 -0.33
N SER A 122 3.13 -1.18 0.43
CA SER A 122 1.71 -1.29 0.07
C SER A 122 1.39 -0.49 -1.20
N ALA A 123 1.96 0.71 -1.32
CA ALA A 123 1.88 1.51 -2.54
C ALA A 123 2.53 0.79 -3.74
N GLY A 124 3.67 0.12 -3.52
CA GLY A 124 4.38 -0.66 -4.53
C GLY A 124 3.53 -1.80 -5.09
N VAL A 125 2.85 -2.56 -4.24
CA VAL A 125 1.92 -3.62 -4.67
C VAL A 125 0.74 -3.06 -5.45
N VAL A 126 0.12 -1.96 -4.99
CA VAL A 126 -0.97 -1.30 -5.74
C VAL A 126 -0.48 -0.86 -7.12
N HIS A 127 0.69 -0.23 -7.19
CA HIS A 127 1.26 0.28 -8.43
C HIS A 127 1.57 -0.84 -9.43
N ALA A 128 2.25 -1.90 -8.99
CA ALA A 128 2.61 -3.02 -9.85
C ALA A 128 1.39 -3.81 -10.34
N VAL A 129 0.44 -4.12 -9.46
CA VAL A 129 -0.78 -4.87 -9.84
C VAL A 129 -1.63 -4.06 -10.80
N THR A 130 -1.86 -2.76 -10.54
CA THR A 130 -2.63 -1.92 -11.45
C THR A 130 -1.93 -1.76 -12.80
N GLN A 131 -0.59 -1.67 -12.83
CA GLN A 131 0.19 -1.60 -14.06
C GLN A 131 0.07 -2.89 -14.87
N ALA A 132 0.13 -4.05 -14.22
CA ALA A 132 -0.04 -5.33 -14.88
C ALA A 132 -1.45 -5.51 -15.48
N CYS A 133 -2.49 -4.96 -14.82
CA CYS A 133 -3.84 -4.93 -15.38
C CYS A 133 -3.93 -4.05 -16.64
N SER A 134 -3.33 -2.86 -16.64
CA SER A 134 -3.42 -1.95 -17.78
C SER A 134 -2.52 -2.34 -18.95
N SER A 135 -1.46 -3.10 -18.69
CA SER A 135 -0.61 -3.69 -19.75
C SER A 135 -1.16 -4.99 -20.33
N GLY A 136 -2.22 -5.56 -19.73
CA GLY A 136 -2.77 -6.85 -20.15
C GLY A 136 -1.94 -8.06 -19.73
N ASN A 137 -1.08 -7.94 -18.72
CA ASN A 137 -0.28 -9.04 -18.19
C ASN A 137 -1.06 -9.96 -17.23
N LEU A 138 -2.27 -9.54 -16.84
CA LEU A 138 -3.18 -10.27 -15.96
C LEU A 138 -4.51 -10.47 -16.70
N THR A 139 -5.06 -11.67 -16.64
CA THR A 139 -6.32 -12.03 -17.31
C THR A 139 -7.54 -11.71 -16.44
N GLU A 140 -7.35 -11.67 -15.12
CA GLU A 140 -8.36 -11.44 -14.10
C GLU A 140 -8.76 -9.96 -13.93
N CYS A 141 -8.08 -9.04 -14.61
CA CYS A 141 -8.36 -7.61 -14.58
C CYS A 141 -8.06 -6.94 -15.93
N SER A 142 -8.56 -5.72 -16.09
CA SER A 142 -8.37 -4.90 -17.28
C SER A 142 -8.38 -3.41 -16.92
N CYS A 143 -8.21 -2.57 -17.93
CA CYS A 143 -8.39 -1.12 -17.83
C CYS A 143 -9.76 -0.75 -17.24
N ASP A 144 -9.85 0.40 -16.58
CA ASP A 144 -11.12 0.95 -16.12
C ASP A 144 -12.00 1.37 -17.31
N ALA A 145 -13.04 0.58 -17.57
CA ALA A 145 -14.00 0.82 -18.65
C ALA A 145 -15.12 1.81 -18.26
N GLY A 146 -15.20 2.27 -17.00
CA GLY A 146 -16.36 2.98 -16.47
C GLY A 146 -16.74 4.28 -17.18
N LYS A 147 -15.77 4.93 -17.84
CA LYS A 147 -16.00 6.15 -18.64
C LYS A 147 -15.65 6.00 -20.11
N GLN A 148 -15.25 4.81 -20.55
CA GLN A 148 -14.71 4.62 -21.89
C GLN A 148 -15.70 5.06 -22.96
N GLY A 149 -15.25 5.87 -23.92
CA GLY A 149 -16.06 6.36 -25.04
C GLY A 149 -17.00 7.52 -24.71
N GLN A 150 -17.13 7.93 -23.44
CA GLN A 150 -17.99 9.07 -23.08
C GLN A 150 -17.36 10.40 -23.52
N ALA A 151 -18.16 11.25 -24.17
CA ALA A 151 -17.78 12.62 -24.45
C ALA A 151 -18.00 13.50 -23.21
N THR A 152 -17.13 14.49 -23.03
CA THR A 152 -17.24 15.48 -21.95
C THR A 152 -17.81 16.81 -22.48
N PRO A 153 -18.44 17.63 -21.63
CA PRO A 153 -18.93 18.96 -22.03
C PRO A 153 -17.84 19.86 -22.62
N GLU A 154 -16.59 19.64 -22.23
CA GLU A 154 -15.42 20.39 -22.71
C GLU A 154 -14.91 19.91 -24.08
N GLY A 155 -15.64 19.02 -24.77
CA GLY A 155 -15.38 18.64 -26.17
C GLY A 155 -14.36 17.52 -26.37
N TRP A 156 -13.75 16.97 -25.32
CA TRP A 156 -12.86 15.82 -25.41
C TRP A 156 -13.55 14.52 -24.99
N LYS A 157 -13.02 13.38 -25.43
CA LYS A 157 -13.59 12.05 -25.14
C LYS A 157 -12.69 11.19 -24.26
N TRP A 158 -13.31 10.40 -23.40
CA TRP A 158 -12.64 9.31 -22.71
C TRP A 158 -12.26 8.20 -23.70
N GLY A 159 -11.02 7.73 -23.63
CA GLY A 159 -10.54 6.63 -24.45
C GLY A 159 -9.20 6.13 -23.94
N GLY A 160 -8.49 5.31 -24.73
CA GLY A 160 -7.25 4.69 -24.27
C GLY A 160 -7.48 3.63 -23.18
N CYS A 161 -6.46 3.38 -22.36
CA CYS A 161 -6.54 2.49 -21.20
C CYS A 161 -6.41 3.33 -19.93
N SER A 162 -7.53 3.51 -19.20
CA SER A 162 -7.46 4.12 -17.86
C SER A 162 -7.01 3.06 -16.86
N ASP A 163 -5.99 3.38 -16.04
CA ASP A 163 -5.47 2.46 -15.02
C ASP A 163 -6.56 2.13 -13.99
N ASN A 164 -6.86 0.84 -13.80
CA ASN A 164 -7.84 0.35 -12.83
C ASN A 164 -7.25 0.29 -11.42
N LEU A 165 -7.09 1.47 -10.82
CA LEU A 165 -6.49 1.58 -9.49
C LEU A 165 -7.34 0.90 -8.39
N GLN A 166 -8.67 0.91 -8.54
CA GLN A 166 -9.56 0.30 -7.54
C GLN A 166 -9.31 -1.20 -7.40
N TYR A 167 -9.05 -1.89 -8.51
CA TYR A 167 -8.65 -3.29 -8.49
C TYR A 167 -7.37 -3.49 -7.67
N GLY A 168 -6.31 -2.74 -7.98
CA GLY A 168 -5.02 -2.84 -7.27
C GLY A 168 -5.13 -2.55 -5.77
N VAL A 169 -5.90 -1.52 -5.39
CA VAL A 169 -6.15 -1.18 -3.97
C VAL A 169 -6.90 -2.29 -3.25
N ASN A 170 -7.94 -2.86 -3.86
CA ASN A 170 -8.73 -3.94 -3.27
C ASN A 170 -7.92 -5.23 -3.14
N PHE A 171 -7.11 -5.55 -4.14
CA PHE A 171 -6.18 -6.66 -4.08
C PHE A 171 -5.16 -6.47 -2.94
N ALA A 172 -4.51 -5.31 -2.86
CA ALA A 172 -3.55 -5.01 -1.80
C ALA A 172 -4.18 -5.07 -0.40
N ARG A 173 -5.46 -4.69 -0.23
CA ARG A 173 -6.19 -4.89 1.03
C ARG A 173 -6.37 -6.36 1.41
N LYS A 174 -6.59 -7.25 0.45
CA LYS A 174 -6.72 -8.68 0.74
C LYS A 174 -5.37 -9.32 1.04
N PHE A 175 -4.32 -8.93 0.30
CA PHE A 175 -3.01 -9.56 0.37
C PHE A 175 -2.06 -8.92 1.39
N VAL A 176 -1.82 -7.61 1.31
CA VAL A 176 -0.80 -6.92 2.13
C VAL A 176 -1.24 -6.80 3.59
N ASP A 177 -2.55 -6.68 3.84
CA ASP A 177 -3.10 -6.55 5.20
C ASP A 177 -3.33 -7.92 5.87
N ALA A 178 -3.24 -9.04 5.12
CA ALA A 178 -3.53 -10.38 5.64
C ALA A 178 -2.67 -10.78 6.86
N PRO A 179 -1.34 -10.55 6.89
CA PRO A 179 -0.53 -10.87 8.07
C PRO A 179 -0.98 -10.15 9.34
N GLU A 180 -1.51 -8.92 9.20
CA GLU A 180 -1.96 -8.09 10.33
C GLU A 180 -3.32 -8.55 10.89
N ARG A 181 -4.06 -9.39 10.15
CA ARG A 181 -5.38 -9.90 10.57
C ARG A 181 -5.31 -11.23 11.33
N ILE A 182 -4.12 -11.85 11.41
CA ILE A 182 -3.92 -13.10 12.14
C ILE A 182 -4.23 -12.87 13.62
N LYS A 183 -5.19 -13.62 14.18
CA LYS A 183 -5.52 -13.50 15.61
C LYS A 183 -4.30 -13.92 16.43
N SER A 184 -3.83 -13.05 17.33
CA SER A 184 -2.78 -13.43 18.28
C SER A 184 -3.35 -14.41 19.32
N THR A 185 -3.25 -15.71 19.09
CA THR A 185 -3.55 -16.74 20.08
C THR A 185 -2.38 -16.82 21.08
N GLY A 186 -2.66 -17.04 22.37
CA GLY A 186 -1.61 -17.23 23.40
C GLY A 186 -0.89 -15.98 23.93
N LEU A 187 -1.21 -14.76 23.50
CA LEU A 187 -0.60 -13.55 24.07
C LEU A 187 -1.20 -13.17 25.43
N THR A 188 -0.34 -12.77 26.37
CA THR A 188 -0.77 -12.12 27.62
C THR A 188 -1.61 -10.88 27.34
N VAL A 189 -2.48 -10.47 28.29
CA VAL A 189 -3.36 -9.29 28.12
C VAL A 189 -2.58 -8.01 27.76
N LYS A 190 -1.39 -7.81 28.34
CA LYS A 190 -0.51 -6.67 28.03
C LYS A 190 0.05 -6.76 26.61
N ASN A 191 0.50 -7.95 26.20
CA ASN A 191 1.04 -8.19 24.86
C ASN A 191 -0.04 -8.07 23.79
N LYS A 192 -1.24 -8.58 24.04
CA LYS A 192 -2.41 -8.48 23.14
C LYS A 192 -2.82 -7.02 22.88
N LYS A 193 -2.79 -6.15 23.90
CA LYS A 193 -3.05 -4.70 23.74
C LYS A 193 -1.95 -4.02 22.93
N SER A 194 -0.68 -4.36 23.15
CA SER A 194 0.45 -3.78 22.40
C SER A 194 0.43 -4.19 20.93
N TRP A 195 0.15 -5.48 20.69
CA TRP A 195 -0.02 -6.05 19.35
C TRP A 195 -1.18 -5.38 18.60
N SER A 196 -2.34 -5.20 19.25
CA SER A 196 -3.49 -4.51 18.65
C SER A 196 -3.19 -3.07 18.23
N VAL A 197 -2.34 -2.37 18.98
CA VAL A 197 -1.88 -1.03 18.63
C VAL A 197 -1.00 -1.04 17.37
N ARG A 198 -0.01 -1.95 17.33
CA ARG A 198 0.89 -2.10 16.18
C ARG A 198 0.14 -2.50 14.91
N VAL A 199 -0.76 -3.47 14.99
CA VAL A 199 -1.64 -3.88 13.88
C VAL A 199 -2.40 -2.69 13.31
N ARG A 200 -3.00 -1.84 14.16
CA ARG A 200 -3.73 -0.67 13.69
C ARG A 200 -2.82 0.36 13.02
N MET A 201 -1.60 0.55 13.53
CA MET A 201 -0.59 1.41 12.92
C MET A 201 -0.21 0.89 11.53
N ASN A 202 0.10 -0.41 11.44
CA ASN A 202 0.50 -1.08 10.19
C ASN A 202 -0.60 -0.95 9.12
N LEU A 203 -1.85 -1.29 9.47
CA LEU A 203 -3.00 -1.15 8.56
C LEU A 203 -3.24 0.31 8.13
N HIS A 204 -3.07 1.26 9.05
CA HIS A 204 -3.18 2.68 8.73
C HIS A 204 -2.10 3.12 7.71
N ASN A 205 -0.85 2.69 7.93
CA ASN A 205 0.25 3.05 7.06
C ASN A 205 0.14 2.38 5.68
N ASN A 206 -0.27 1.12 5.61
CA ASN A 206 -0.64 0.46 4.36
C ASN A 206 -1.67 1.30 3.59
N GLU A 207 -2.77 1.65 4.25
CA GLU A 207 -3.80 2.47 3.63
C GLU A 207 -3.29 3.85 3.20
N ALA A 208 -2.44 4.50 4.01
CA ALA A 208 -1.83 5.77 3.65
C ALA A 208 -1.00 5.66 2.35
N GLY A 209 -0.24 4.57 2.18
CA GLY A 209 0.45 4.23 0.94
C GLY A 209 -0.47 4.15 -0.27
N ARG A 210 -1.53 3.34 -0.15
CA ARG A 210 -2.55 3.15 -1.20
C ARG A 210 -3.24 4.47 -1.58
N GLN A 211 -3.55 5.30 -0.59
CA GLN A 211 -4.19 6.60 -0.79
C GLN A 211 -3.27 7.62 -1.48
N VAL A 212 -1.96 7.57 -1.24
CA VAL A 212 -1.01 8.44 -1.96
C VAL A 212 -1.06 8.16 -3.46
N VAL A 213 -0.99 6.88 -3.87
CA VAL A 213 -1.11 6.50 -5.30
C VAL A 213 -2.43 7.02 -5.88
N ALA A 214 -3.54 6.83 -5.17
CA ALA A 214 -4.85 7.30 -5.59
C ALA A 214 -4.95 8.81 -5.76
N SER A 215 -4.36 9.57 -4.83
CA SER A 215 -4.39 11.03 -4.87
C SER A 215 -3.56 11.64 -6.01
N LEU A 216 -2.61 10.88 -6.55
CA LEU A 216 -1.68 11.31 -7.60
C LEU A 216 -2.08 10.85 -9.00
N MET A 217 -3.19 10.12 -9.14
CA MET A 217 -3.76 9.76 -10.44
C MET A 217 -4.01 11.01 -11.28
N ARG A 218 -3.53 11.01 -12.52
CA ARG A 218 -3.63 12.18 -13.41
C ARG A 218 -4.29 11.83 -14.73
N MET A 219 -4.86 12.85 -15.37
CA MET A 219 -5.35 12.73 -16.73
C MET A 219 -4.18 12.86 -17.70
N GLN A 220 -4.04 11.90 -18.59
CA GLN A 220 -3.17 11.99 -19.76
C GLN A 220 -4.02 12.09 -21.02
N CYS A 221 -3.63 12.96 -21.94
CA CYS A 221 -4.37 13.22 -23.16
C CYS A 221 -3.47 13.08 -24.39
N ARG A 222 -4.04 12.56 -25.48
CA ARG A 222 -3.45 12.62 -26.82
C ARG A 222 -4.30 13.50 -27.71
N CYS A 223 -3.65 14.44 -28.38
CA CYS A 223 -4.26 15.34 -29.35
C CYS A 223 -4.23 14.70 -30.75
N HIS A 224 -5.30 14.91 -31.50
CA HIS A 224 -5.54 14.26 -32.79
C HIS A 224 -5.81 15.25 -33.93
N GLY A 225 -5.70 16.56 -33.69
CA GLY A 225 -5.97 17.56 -34.71
C GLY A 225 -4.83 17.73 -35.72
N VAL A 226 -5.14 18.39 -36.84
CA VAL A 226 -4.20 18.67 -37.93
C VAL A 226 -2.98 19.42 -37.38
N SER A 227 -1.78 19.02 -37.81
CA SER A 227 -0.51 19.60 -37.35
C SER A 227 -0.30 19.55 -35.82
N GLY A 228 -0.95 18.60 -35.12
CA GLY A 228 -0.81 18.42 -33.68
C GLY A 228 -1.74 19.29 -32.83
N SER A 229 -2.77 19.93 -33.43
CA SER A 229 -3.74 20.70 -32.67
C SER A 229 -4.53 19.82 -31.69
N CYS A 230 -4.94 20.41 -30.56
CA CYS A 230 -5.65 19.72 -29.47
C CYS A 230 -7.16 19.99 -29.46
N GLU A 231 -7.72 20.42 -30.60
CA GLU A 231 -9.17 20.64 -30.77
C GLU A 231 -9.95 19.34 -30.54
N LEU A 232 -9.46 18.23 -31.09
CA LEU A 232 -9.88 16.88 -30.72
C LEU A 232 -8.79 16.22 -29.87
N LYS A 233 -9.16 15.78 -28.67
CA LYS A 233 -8.26 14.99 -27.81
C LYS A 233 -9.00 13.83 -27.15
N THR A 234 -8.25 12.75 -26.93
CA THR A 234 -8.68 11.58 -26.19
C THR A 234 -7.88 11.52 -24.90
N CYS A 235 -8.53 11.34 -23.76
CA CYS A 235 -7.83 11.27 -22.47
C CYS A 235 -8.19 10.02 -21.66
N TRP A 236 -7.24 9.58 -20.82
CA TRP A 236 -7.36 8.49 -19.87
C TRP A 236 -6.73 8.87 -18.53
N LYS A 237 -7.09 8.13 -17.47
CA LYS A 237 -6.40 8.25 -16.18
C LYS A 237 -5.19 7.33 -16.13
N THR A 238 -4.06 7.84 -15.66
CA THR A 238 -2.86 7.04 -15.44
C THR A 238 -2.26 7.28 -14.07
N MET A 239 -1.61 6.25 -13.53
CA MET A 239 -0.83 6.30 -12.30
C MET A 239 0.37 7.25 -12.43
N PRO A 240 0.81 7.87 -11.32
CA PRO A 240 2.06 8.62 -11.30
C PRO A 240 3.27 7.70 -11.50
N SER A 241 4.44 8.31 -11.71
CA SER A 241 5.69 7.57 -11.52
C SER A 241 5.82 7.13 -10.06
N PHE A 242 6.52 6.02 -9.81
CA PHE A 242 6.66 5.54 -8.44
C PHE A 242 7.56 6.43 -7.58
N SER A 243 8.54 7.11 -8.18
CA SER A 243 9.37 8.09 -7.47
C SER A 243 8.56 9.28 -6.96
N GLU A 244 7.55 9.76 -7.71
CA GLU A 244 6.62 10.77 -7.21
C GLU A 244 5.86 10.27 -5.96
N VAL A 245 5.42 9.01 -5.96
CA VAL A 245 4.79 8.38 -4.78
C VAL A 245 5.76 8.36 -3.60
N GLY A 246 7.01 7.95 -3.84
CA GLY A 246 8.08 7.94 -2.84
C GLY A 246 8.33 9.30 -2.22
N ASP A 247 8.39 10.36 -3.04
CA ASP A 247 8.58 11.74 -2.59
C ASP A 247 7.43 12.22 -1.68
N ILE A 248 6.17 11.93 -2.05
CA ILE A 248 5.02 12.26 -1.21
C ILE A 248 5.09 11.49 0.13
N LEU A 249 5.39 10.21 0.08
CA LEU A 249 5.51 9.38 1.27
C LEU A 249 6.65 9.86 2.18
N LYS A 250 7.78 10.30 1.60
CA LYS A 250 8.91 10.81 2.38
C LYS A 250 8.56 12.13 3.07
N ARG A 251 7.78 13.00 2.42
CA ARG A 251 7.22 14.19 3.07
C ARG A 251 6.28 13.85 4.22
N LYS A 252 5.41 12.84 4.05
CA LYS A 252 4.53 12.35 5.13
C LYS A 252 5.32 11.75 6.29
N TYR A 253 6.39 11.01 6.01
CA TYR A 253 7.31 10.46 7.03
C TYR A 253 7.92 11.56 7.90
N ARG A 254 8.41 12.66 7.31
CA ARG A 254 8.99 13.79 8.05
C ARG A 254 7.99 14.50 8.97
N GLN A 255 6.69 14.36 8.71
CA GLN A 255 5.59 14.98 9.46
C GLN A 255 4.80 13.95 10.28
N ALA A 256 5.30 12.72 10.39
CA ALA A 256 4.61 11.64 11.07
C ALA A 256 4.40 11.98 12.56
N VAL A 257 3.21 11.68 13.07
CA VAL A 257 2.82 12.00 14.45
C VAL A 257 2.93 10.76 15.31
N GLN A 258 3.62 10.89 16.45
CA GLN A 258 3.64 9.84 17.47
C GLN A 258 2.26 9.75 18.13
N VAL A 259 1.67 8.56 18.05
CA VAL A 259 0.34 8.29 18.59
C VAL A 259 0.44 7.53 19.92
N SER A 260 -0.26 8.02 20.94
CA SER A 260 -0.35 7.32 22.22
C SER A 260 -1.32 6.14 22.13
N ARG A 261 -1.08 5.12 22.97
CA ARG A 261 -1.89 3.89 23.01
C ARG A 261 -3.39 4.15 23.21
N GLY A 262 -3.74 5.26 23.86
CA GLY A 262 -5.14 5.62 24.12
C GLY A 262 -5.87 6.24 22.93
N VAL A 263 -5.18 6.85 21.97
CA VAL A 263 -5.78 7.43 20.76
C VAL A 263 -6.07 6.35 19.71
N ILE A 264 -5.10 5.47 19.50
CA ILE A 264 -5.30 4.09 19.02
C ILE A 264 -6.20 3.39 20.06
N THR A 265 -6.79 2.22 19.95
CA THR A 265 -7.80 1.71 20.94
C THR A 265 -9.08 2.56 21.17
N GLY A 266 -9.08 3.89 21.02
CA GLY A 266 -10.23 4.77 21.29
C GLY A 266 -10.47 5.04 22.78
N SER A 267 -9.54 4.67 23.67
CA SER A 267 -9.66 4.83 25.12
C SER A 267 -9.49 6.28 25.60
N VAL A 268 -8.81 7.11 24.80
CA VAL A 268 -8.72 8.56 24.99
C VAL A 268 -9.79 9.17 24.09
N LYS A 269 -10.90 9.61 24.71
CA LYS A 269 -11.74 10.62 24.08
C LYS A 269 -10.80 11.78 23.75
N THR A 270 -10.62 12.10 22.47
CA THR A 270 -10.05 13.39 22.08
C THR A 270 -10.74 14.42 22.97
N LYS A 271 -9.98 15.21 23.73
CA LYS A 271 -10.57 16.33 24.47
C LYS A 271 -11.36 17.09 23.41
N GLY A 272 -12.68 16.89 23.39
CA GLY A 272 -13.56 17.55 22.45
C GLY A 272 -13.18 19.01 22.51
N LYS A 273 -12.99 19.64 21.34
CA LYS A 273 -12.75 21.07 21.18
C LYS A 273 -13.35 21.74 22.40
N LYS A 274 -12.52 22.20 23.36
CA LYS A 274 -13.06 22.89 24.54
C LYS A 274 -13.96 23.93 23.91
N ARG A 275 -15.29 23.78 24.03
CA ARG A 275 -16.22 24.81 23.58
C ARG A 275 -15.74 26.00 24.37
N LEU A 276 -15.05 26.93 23.68
CA LEU A 276 -14.67 28.20 24.27
C LEU A 276 -15.98 28.75 24.77
N ARG A 277 -16.14 28.71 26.09
CA ARG A 277 -17.35 29.17 26.75
C ARG A 277 -17.43 30.63 26.37
N ARG A 278 -18.37 30.97 25.48
CA ARG A 278 -18.61 32.34 25.01
C ARG A 278 -18.76 33.19 26.27
N LYS A 279 -17.76 34.05 26.51
CA LYS A 279 -17.79 35.00 27.63
C LYS A 279 -19.09 35.79 27.48
N SER A 280 -19.91 35.81 28.53
CA SER A 280 -21.18 36.53 28.51
C SER A 280 -20.91 37.98 28.12
N LYS A 281 -21.76 38.50 27.21
CA LYS A 281 -21.70 39.88 26.76
C LYS A 281 -22.27 40.75 27.89
N GLN A 282 -21.52 40.91 28.98
CA GLN A 282 -21.84 41.88 30.03
C GLN A 282 -21.34 43.24 29.57
N SER A 283 -22.31 44.04 29.12
CA SER A 283 -22.38 45.50 29.14
C SER A 283 -21.09 46.26 29.48
N ARG A 284 -20.56 46.98 28.50
CA ARG A 284 -19.98 48.30 28.74
C ARG A 284 -20.79 49.30 27.91
N ARG A 285 -21.85 49.85 28.51
CA ARG A 285 -22.39 51.15 28.08
C ARG A 285 -21.58 52.21 28.80
N LEU A 286 -20.77 52.97 28.06
CA LEU A 286 -20.35 54.30 28.50
C LEU A 286 -21.23 55.28 27.72
N PRO A 287 -22.03 56.15 28.38
CA PRO A 287 -22.75 57.19 27.68
C PRO A 287 -21.78 58.31 27.28
N VAL A 288 -21.79 58.68 26.00
CA VAL A 288 -21.13 59.89 25.49
C VAL A 288 -21.92 61.10 25.99
N ALA A 289 -21.24 62.06 26.61
CA ALA A 289 -21.85 63.29 27.11
C ALA A 289 -22.08 64.29 25.95
N LYS A 290 -23.22 65.00 25.99
CA LYS A 290 -23.61 66.05 25.01
C LYS A 290 -22.82 67.35 25.26
N GLY A 291 -21.52 67.33 24.96
CA GLY A 291 -20.66 68.52 24.97
C GLY A 291 -19.71 68.63 23.78
N ASP A 292 -19.58 67.59 22.95
CA ASP A 292 -18.62 67.55 21.83
C ASP A 292 -19.33 67.44 20.46
N LEU A 293 -20.27 68.34 20.21
CA LEU A 293 -20.67 68.75 18.85
C LEU A 293 -20.42 70.26 18.70
#